data_AF-A0A932P7A7-F1
#
_entry.id   AF-A0A932P7A7-F1
#
_cell.length_a   1.000
_cell.length_b   1.000
_cell.length_c   1.000
_cell.angle_alpha   90.00
_cell.angle_beta   90.00
_cell.angle_gamma   90.00
#
_symmetry.space_group_name_H-M   'P 1'
#
loop_
_entity.id
_entity.type
_entity.pdbx_description
1 polymer ?
#
loop_
_entity_poly.entity_id
_entity_poly.type
_entity_poly.pdbx_seq_one_letter_code
_entity_poly.pdbx_strand_id
1 'polypeptide(L)'
;MQLRFNSGESKDKYGRTLAYIYVDGQFLNEMLLREGLARALTNYPFSAEAKERFREAEAEAKAARRGIWSLPSQKTEVGLQSGHRKAG
;
A
#
# COMPACT_ATOMS: atom_id res chain seq x y z
N MET A 1 14.34 -17.25 -2.85
CA MET A 1 13.11 -16.45 -3.06
C MET A 1 11.98 -17.36 -3.54
N GLN A 2 10.75 -17.16 -3.04
CA GLN A 2 9.55 -17.93 -3.39
C GLN A 2 8.35 -16.97 -3.61
N LEU A 3 7.44 -17.34 -4.51
CA LEU A 3 6.16 -16.64 -4.70
C LEU A 3 5.03 -17.49 -4.14
N ARG A 4 4.11 -16.85 -3.42
CA ARG A 4 2.83 -17.45 -3.01
C ARG A 4 1.69 -16.63 -3.59
N PHE A 5 0.64 -17.31 -4.02
CA PHE A 5 -0.54 -16.71 -4.62
C PHE A 5 -1.73 -16.85 -3.69
N ASN A 6 -2.65 -15.90 -3.77
CA ASN A 6 -3.97 -16.12 -3.19
C ASN A 6 -4.74 -17.17 -4.02
N SER A 7 -5.79 -17.77 -3.46
CA SER A 7 -6.57 -18.84 -4.12
C SER A 7 -7.37 -18.39 -5.35
N GLY A 8 -7.52 -17.07 -5.57
CA GLY A 8 -8.21 -16.49 -6.71
C GLY A 8 -7.29 -16.11 -7.88
N GLU A 9 -7.76 -15.19 -8.72
CA GLU A 9 -7.01 -14.72 -9.88
C GLU A 9 -5.68 -14.06 -9.47
N SER A 10 -4.57 -14.59 -9.99
CA SER A 10 -3.20 -14.14 -9.70
C SER A 10 -2.76 -12.97 -10.59
N LYS A 11 -3.68 -12.43 -11.38
CA LYS A 11 -3.48 -11.35 -12.34
C LYS A 11 -4.47 -10.23 -12.06
N ASP A 12 -4.05 -9.00 -12.27
CA ASP A 12 -5.00 -7.88 -12.32
C ASP A 12 -5.44 -7.58 -13.76
N LYS A 13 -6.34 -6.59 -13.90
CA LYS A 13 -6.87 -6.13 -15.20
C LYS A 13 -5.81 -5.64 -16.20
N TYR A 14 -4.57 -5.43 -15.76
CA TYR A 14 -3.45 -5.02 -16.60
C TYR A 14 -2.48 -6.19 -16.89
N GLY A 15 -2.82 -7.42 -16.49
CA GLY A 15 -1.97 -8.60 -16.67
C GLY A 15 -0.77 -8.69 -15.71
N ARG A 16 -0.73 -7.85 -14.67
CA ARG A 16 0.35 -7.87 -13.67
C ARG A 16 0.13 -9.02 -12.70
N THR A 17 1.22 -9.71 -12.35
CA THR A 17 1.18 -10.78 -11.36
C THR A 17 1.00 -10.21 -9.95
N LEU A 18 -0.04 -10.66 -9.25
CA LEU A 18 -0.30 -10.39 -7.84
C LEU A 18 0.19 -11.58 -7.00
N ALA A 19 1.25 -11.37 -6.22
CA ALA A 19 1.86 -12.41 -5.41
C ALA A 19 2.42 -11.86 -4.09
N TYR A 20 2.54 -12.77 -3.12
CA TYR A 20 3.31 -12.60 -1.91
C TYR A 20 4.73 -13.11 -2.14
N ILE A 21 5.73 -12.32 -1.77
CA ILE A 21 7.13 -12.65 -1.97
C ILE A 21 7.71 -13.09 -0.63
N TYR A 22 8.38 -14.25 -0.63
CA TYR A 22 9.14 -14.74 0.50
C TYR A 22 10.62 -14.84 0.15
N VAL A 23 11.48 -14.29 0.99
CA VAL A 23 12.94 -14.37 0.86
C VAL A 23 13.46 -15.02 2.15
N ASP A 24 14.14 -16.15 2.01
CA ASP A 24 14.67 -16.93 3.14
C ASP A 24 13.64 -17.22 4.24
N GLY A 25 12.40 -17.53 3.82
CA GLY A 25 11.27 -17.81 4.70
C GLY A 25 10.57 -16.56 5.26
N GLN A 26 11.12 -15.36 5.07
CA GLN A 26 10.55 -14.11 5.56
C GLN A 26 9.57 -13.50 4.56
N PHE A 27 8.47 -12.94 5.06
CA PHE A 27 7.43 -12.31 4.23
C PHE A 27 7.83 -10.89 3.83
N LEU A 28 8.42 -10.74 2.64
CA LEU A 28 9.01 -9.48 2.20
C LEU A 28 7.99 -8.34 2.12
N ASN A 29 6.77 -8.60 1.64
CA ASN A 29 5.73 -7.55 1.51
C ASN A 29 5.44 -6.89 2.86
N GLU A 30 5.35 -7.67 3.94
CA GLU A 30 5.13 -7.15 5.28
C GLU A 30 6.34 -6.38 5.80
N MET A 31 7.55 -6.90 5.58
CA MET A 31 8.79 -6.22 5.99
C MET A 31 8.92 -4.84 5.34
N LEU A 32 8.64 -4.73 4.04
CA LEU A 32 8.68 -3.43 3.33
C LEU A 32 7.70 -2.43 3.94
N LEU A 33 6.51 -2.88 4.36
CA LEU A 33 5.53 -2.02 5.03
C LEU A 33 6.01 -1.61 6.42
N ARG A 34 6.52 -2.57 7.21
CA ARG A 34 7.01 -2.35 8.58
C ARG A 34 8.21 -1.41 8.64
N GLU A 35 9.06 -1.41 7.63
CA GLU A 35 10.18 -0.47 7.46
C GLU A 35 9.76 0.88 6.84
N GLY A 36 8.48 1.05 6.48
CA GLY A 36 7.98 2.28 5.88
C GLY A 36 8.47 2.52 4.45
N LEU A 37 8.84 1.47 3.73
CA LEU A 37 9.33 1.54 2.34
C LEU A 37 8.20 1.40 1.31
N ALA A 38 6.99 1.06 1.75
CA ALA A 38 5.82 0.87 0.89
C ALA A 38 4.53 1.35 1.58
N ARG A 39 3.44 1.42 0.81
CA ARG A 39 2.07 1.68 1.30
C ARG A 39 1.17 0.46 1.10
N ALA A 40 0.28 0.22 2.04
CA ALA A 40 -0.66 -0.90 2.00
C ALA A 40 -1.87 -0.57 1.11
N LEU A 41 -1.92 -1.15 -0.09
CA LEU A 41 -3.10 -1.09 -0.96
C LEU A 41 -3.94 -2.36 -0.78
N THR A 42 -4.92 -2.33 0.14
CA THR A 42 -5.74 -3.50 0.50
C THR A 42 -6.97 -3.71 -0.39
N ASN A 43 -7.15 -2.92 -1.43
CA ASN A 43 -8.26 -3.02 -2.39
C ASN A 43 -8.07 -4.11 -3.46
N TYR A 44 -6.93 -4.81 -3.45
CA TYR A 44 -6.65 -5.96 -4.31
C TYR A 44 -7.16 -7.27 -3.67
N PRO A 45 -7.29 -8.36 -4.46
CA PRO A 45 -7.78 -9.66 -3.99
C PRO A 45 -6.73 -10.42 -3.15
N PHE A 46 -6.19 -9.79 -2.11
CA PHE A 46 -5.38 -10.43 -1.08
C PHE A 46 -6.28 -11.15 -0.05
N SER A 47 -5.71 -12.16 0.62
CA SER A 47 -6.36 -12.85 1.74
C SER A 47 -6.62 -11.89 2.89
N ALA A 48 -7.64 -12.19 3.71
CA ALA A 48 -7.98 -11.36 4.88
C ALA A 48 -6.79 -11.24 5.85
N GLU A 49 -6.10 -12.35 6.12
CA GLU A 49 -4.89 -12.37 6.97
C GLU A 49 -3.79 -11.45 6.43
N ALA A 50 -3.48 -11.50 5.13
CA ALA A 50 -2.45 -10.64 4.56
C ALA A 50 -2.84 -9.16 4.64
N LYS A 51 -4.12 -8.83 4.40
CA LYS A 51 -4.62 -7.46 4.53
C LYS A 51 -4.44 -6.92 5.95
N GLU A 52 -4.71 -7.74 6.95
CA GLU A 52 -4.54 -7.31 8.35
C GLU A 52 -3.07 -7.10 8.70
N ARG A 53 -2.20 -8.07 8.38
CA ARG A 53 -0.74 -7.94 8.55
C ARG A 53 -0.18 -6.68 7.87
N PHE A 54 -0.69 -6.33 6.69
CA PHE A 54 -0.27 -5.13 5.97
C PHE A 54 -0.72 -3.84 6.65
N ARG A 55 -1.93 -3.80 7.20
CA ARG A 55 -2.44 -2.63 7.94
C ARG A 55 -1.65 -2.42 9.22
N GLU A 56 -1.43 -3.49 9.97
CA GLU A 56 -0.64 -3.46 11.21
C GLU A 56 0.79 -2.99 10.94
N ALA A 57 1.47 -3.59 9.96
CA ALA A 57 2.84 -3.21 9.60
C ALA A 57 2.93 -1.74 9.15
N GLU A 58 1.98 -1.25 8.34
CA GLU A 58 1.95 0.17 7.95
C GLU A 58 1.66 1.09 9.15
N ALA A 59 0.76 0.70 10.05
CA ALA A 59 0.45 1.46 11.26
C ALA A 59 1.66 1.57 12.19
N GLU A 60 2.42 0.49 12.37
CA GLU A 60 3.69 0.51 13.10
C GLU A 60 4.70 1.46 12.46
N ALA A 61 4.88 1.39 11.14
CA ALA A 61 5.82 2.26 10.43
C ALA A 61 5.42 3.74 10.52
N LYS A 62 4.12 4.05 10.48
CA LYS A 62 3.58 5.40 10.69
C LYS A 62 3.86 5.90 12.11
N ALA A 63 3.55 5.09 13.12
CA ALA A 63 3.76 5.43 14.53
C ALA A 63 5.25 5.67 14.83
N ALA A 64 6.13 4.84 14.27
CA ALA A 64 7.57 4.97 14.39
C ALA A 64 8.21 5.98 13.42
N ARG A 65 7.41 6.66 12.58
CA ARG A 65 7.87 7.59 11.54
C ARG A 65 9.00 7.02 10.66
N ARG A 66 8.89 5.77 10.23
CA ARG A 66 9.88 5.09 9.38
C ARG A 66 9.72 5.43 7.90
N GLY A 67 10.82 5.38 7.15
CA GLY A 67 10.82 5.52 5.70
C GLY A 67 10.03 6.72 5.18
N ILE A 68 9.06 6.47 4.30
CA ILE A 68 8.22 7.51 3.69
C ILE A 68 7.36 8.29 4.70
N TRP A 69 7.16 7.75 5.91
CA TRP A 69 6.38 8.38 6.98
C TRP A 69 7.23 9.34 7.85
N SER A 70 8.56 9.36 7.66
CA SER A 70 9.44 10.35 8.30
C SER A 70 9.30 11.72 7.66
N LEU A 71 8.90 11.77 6.38
CA LEU A 71 8.81 12.97 5.57
C LEU A 71 7.67 13.88 6.05
N PRO A 72 7.86 15.22 6.02
CA PRO A 72 6.77 16.15 6.24
C PRO A 72 5.67 15.90 5.20
N SER A 73 4.40 16.00 5.61
CA SER A 73 3.30 15.96 4.66
C SER A 73 3.46 17.12 3.68
N GLN A 74 3.79 16.80 2.42
CA GLN A 74 3.66 17.73 1.31
C GLN A 74 2.16 18.03 1.22
N LYS A 75 1.73 19.15 1.80
CA LYS A 75 0.41 19.71 1.49
C LYS A 75 0.46 20.04 0.01
N THR A 76 -0.09 19.18 -0.83
CA THR A 76 -0.31 19.55 -2.22
C THR A 76 -1.35 20.66 -2.20
N GLU A 77 -0.92 21.91 -2.34
CA GLU A 77 -1.77 23.02 -2.76
C GLU A 77 -2.24 22.74 -4.19
N VAL A 78 -3.16 21.79 -4.36
CA VAL A 78 -3.97 21.74 -5.57
C VAL A 78 -5.13 22.69 -5.31
N GLY A 79 -4.97 23.93 -5.74
CA GLY A 79 -6.04 24.91 -5.75
C GLY A 79 -7.20 24.39 -6.61
N LEU A 80 -8.19 23.77 -5.98
CA LEU A 80 -9.53 23.69 -6.54
C LEU A 80 -10.13 25.09 -6.48
N GLN A 81 -9.97 25.85 -7.56
CA GLN A 81 -10.82 27.01 -7.81
C GLN A 81 -12.25 26.51 -8.03
N SER A 82 -13.06 26.57 -6.97
CA SER A 82 -14.52 26.50 -7.08
C SER A 82 -15.06 27.91 -7.36
N GLY A 83 -15.83 28.04 -8.44
CA GLY A 83 -16.92 29.00 -8.53
C GLY A 83 -16.67 30.25 -9.36
N HIS A 84 -17.20 30.24 -10.59
CA HIS A 84 -17.85 31.43 -11.16
C HIS A 84 -19.26 31.03 -11.63
N ARG A 85 -20.25 31.22 -10.76
CA ARG A 85 -21.61 31.54 -11.18
C ARG A 85 -21.83 33.03 -11.00
N LYS A 86 -21.99 33.75 -12.11
CA LYS A 86 -22.83 34.94 -12.28
C LYS A 86 -23.39 34.84 -13.71
N ALA A 87 -24.70 34.60 -13.84
CA ALA A 87 -25.75 35.60 -14.00
C ALA A 87 -25.67 36.31 -15.36
N GLY A 88 -26.60 35.95 -16.24
CA GLY A 88 -26.98 36.61 -17.48
C GLY A 88 -28.45 36.29 -17.74
#